data_AF-A0A8T5T634-F1
#
_entry.id   AF-A0A8T5T634-F1
#
_cell.length_a   1.000
_cell.length_b   1.000
_cell.length_c   1.000
_cell.angle_alpha   90.00
_cell.angle_beta   90.00
_cell.angle_gamma   90.00
#
_symmetry.space_group_name_H-M   'P 1'
#
loop_
_entity.id
_entity.type
_entity.pdbx_description
1 polymer ?
#
loop_
_entity_poly.entity_id
_entity_poly.type
_entity_poly.pdbx_seq_one_letter_code
_entity_poly.pdbx_strand_id
1 'polypeptide(L)' 'MGTYNTVKNELSNQFSIFQLMDALRIDAQEVREVRNLLKQFYKQGFIKRISKNMYQKIEK' A
#
# COMPACT_ATOMS: atom_id res chain seq x y z
N MET A 1 -15.29 14.52 2.27
CA MET A 1 -14.43 14.27 1.08
C MET A 1 -12.95 14.43 1.46
N GLY A 2 -12.38 13.54 2.29
CA GLY A 2 -11.06 13.80 2.90
C GLY A 2 -10.11 12.61 3.06
N THR A 3 -10.58 11.36 3.06
CA THR A 3 -9.70 10.19 3.25
C THR A 3 -9.07 9.72 1.94
N TYR A 4 -9.86 9.64 0.85
CA TYR A 4 -9.36 9.17 -0.44
C TYR A 4 -8.26 10.07 -1.04
N ASN A 5 -8.44 11.39 -0.99
CA ASN A 5 -7.46 12.34 -1.53
C ASN A 5 -6.16 12.37 -0.71
N THR A 6 -6.26 12.18 0.60
CA THR A 6 -5.09 12.14 1.49
C THR A 6 -4.27 10.88 1.22
N VAL A 7 -4.90 9.70 1.13
CA VAL A 7 -4.21 8.45 0.74
C VAL A 7 -3.63 8.52 -0.68
N LYS A 8 -4.33 9.14 -1.63
CA LYS A 8 -3.83 9.31 -3.00
C LYS A 8 -2.63 10.25 -3.07
N ASN A 9 -2.62 11.32 -2.28
CA ASN A 9 -1.53 12.30 -2.25
C ASN A 9 -0.35 11.85 -1.37
N GLU A 10 -0.60 11.10 -0.29
CA GLU A 10 0.44 10.61 0.62
C GLU A 10 1.15 9.35 0.08
N LEU A 11 0.43 8.44 -0.58
CA LEU A 11 1.09 7.30 -1.23
C LEU A 11 1.67 7.71 -2.58
N SER A 12 2.97 7.96 -2.56
CA SER A 12 3.83 7.99 -3.74
C SER A 12 3.64 6.77 -4.64
N ASN A 13 3.97 6.90 -5.94
CA ASN A 13 3.89 5.80 -6.89
C ASN A 13 4.74 4.60 -6.47
N GLN A 14 5.79 4.81 -5.68
CA GLN A 14 6.46 3.78 -4.90
C GLN A 14 6.19 4.01 -3.42
N PHE A 15 5.82 2.96 -2.69
CA PHE A 15 5.48 3.06 -1.28
C PHE A 15 5.94 1.82 -0.51
N SER A 16 6.21 2.01 0.78
CA SER A 16 6.49 0.92 1.70
C SER A 16 5.21 0.39 2.36
N ILE A 17 5.26 -0.84 2.87
CA ILE A 17 4.19 -1.38 3.74
C ILE A 17 3.83 -0.42 4.87
N PHE A 18 4.82 0.22 5.50
CA PHE A 18 4.59 1.11 6.63
C PHE A 18 3.90 2.41 6.22
N GLN A 19 4.25 2.96 5.06
CA GLN A 19 3.55 4.14 4.49
C GLN A 19 2.10 3.80 4.14
N LEU A 20 1.83 2.59 3.64
CA LEU A 20 0.46 2.13 3.42
C LEU A 20 -0.32 2.00 4.73
N MET A 21 0.31 1.44 5.76
CA MET A 21 -0.31 1.32 7.08
C MET A 21 -0.64 2.68 7.69
N ASP A 22 0.29 3.63 7.59
CA ASP A 22 0.12 4.99 8.09
C ASP A 22 -1.03 5.71 7.37
N ALA A 23 -1.06 5.63 6.04
CA ALA A 23 -2.14 6.21 5.23
C ALA A 23 -3.51 5.58 5.51
N LEU A 24 -3.54 4.28 5.84
CA LEU A 24 -4.76 3.58 6.22
C LEU A 24 -5.09 3.70 7.72
N ARG A 25 -4.22 4.35 8.50
CA ARG A 25 -4.30 4.44 9.98
C ARG A 25 -4.45 3.07 10.64
N ILE A 26 -3.71 2.10 10.12
CA ILE A 26 -3.68 0.72 10.60
C ILE A 26 -2.56 0.56 11.62
N ASP A 27 -2.89 -0.08 12.75
CA ASP A 27 -1.94 -0.33 13.82
C ASP A 27 -0.84 -1.33 13.42
N ALA A 28 0.33 -1.19 14.06
CA ALA A 28 1.50 -2.03 13.82
C ALA A 28 1.28 -3.53 14.07
N GLN A 29 0.19 -3.90 14.74
CA GLN A 29 -0.18 -5.29 15.01
C GLN A 29 -0.80 -5.99 13.79
N GLU A 30 -1.35 -5.23 12.84
CA GLU A 30 -2.06 -5.74 11.66
C GLU A 30 -1.18 -5.86 10.40
N VAL A 31 0.16 -5.75 10.55
CA VAL A 31 1.14 -5.88 9.43
C VAL A 31 0.89 -7.14 8.59
N ARG A 32 0.44 -8.23 9.22
CA ARG A 32 0.16 -9.50 8.55
C ARG A 32 -1.00 -9.38 7.56
N GLU A 33 -2.04 -8.65 7.93
CA GLU A 33 -3.23 -8.44 7.11
C GLU A 33 -2.91 -7.53 5.93
N VAL A 34 -2.19 -6.43 6.18
CA VAL A 34 -1.72 -5.52 5.14
C VAL A 34 -0.82 -6.24 4.14
N ARG A 35 0.06 -7.14 4.61
CA ARG A 35 0.89 -7.96 3.72
C ARG A 35 0.05 -8.92 2.88
N ASN A 36 -1.01 -9.50 3.43
CA ASN A 36 -1.91 -10.37 2.69
C ASN A 36 -2.69 -9.59 1.62
N LEU A 37 -3.16 -8.40 1.96
CA LEU A 37 -3.84 -7.48 1.06
C LEU A 37 -2.92 -7.06 -0.10
N LEU A 38 -1.67 -6.69 0.19
CA LEU A 38 -0.67 -6.39 -0.84
C LEU A 38 -0.35 -7.58 -1.74
N LYS A 39 -0.33 -8.80 -1.19
CA LYS A 39 -0.19 -10.01 -2.02
C LYS A 39 -1.38 -10.19 -2.96
N GLN A 40 -2.60 -9.88 -2.52
CA GLN A 40 -3.78 -9.94 -3.39
C GLN A 40 -3.72 -8.88 -4.48
N PHE A 41 -3.38 -7.63 -4.14
CA PHE A 41 -3.21 -6.55 -5.12
C PHE A 41 -2.10 -6.84 -6.13
N TYR A 42 -1.01 -7.48 -5.70
CA TYR A 42 0.03 -7.94 -6.60
C TYR A 42 -0.49 -8.99 -7.59
N LYS A 43 -1.28 -9.97 -7.12
CA LYS A 43 -1.91 -10.99 -8.00
C LYS A 43 -2.91 -10.39 -8.98
N GLN A 44 -3.62 -9.34 -8.58
CA GLN A 44 -4.59 -8.64 -9.43
C GLN A 44 -3.93 -7.66 -10.42
N GLY A 45 -2.61 -7.43 -10.30
CA GLY A 45 -1.88 -6.55 -11.21
C GLY A 45 -2.01 -5.05 -10.91
N PHE A 46 -2.50 -4.68 -9.72
CA PHE A 46 -2.59 -3.27 -9.30
C PHE A 46 -1.25 -2.71 -8.80
N ILE A 47 -0.39 -3.58 -8.28
CA ILE A 47 0.91 -3.18 -7.74
C ILE A 47 2.01 -4.16 -8.15
N LYS A 48 3.24 -3.67 -8.25
CA LYS A 48 4.45 -4.46 -8.43
C LYS A 48 5.25 -4.48 -7.13
N ARG A 49 5.83 -5.63 -6.78
CA ARG A 49 6.79 -5.70 -5.68
C ARG A 49 8.17 -5.29 -6.18
N ILE A 50 8.78 -4.29 -5.55
CA ILE A 50 10.17 -3.88 -5.84
C ILE A 50 11.15 -4.60 -4.90
N SER A 51 10.83 -4.65 -3.61
CA SER A 51 11.73 -5.25 -2.60
C SER A 51 10.94 -5.94 -1.46
N LYS A 52 11.63 -6.33 -0.39
CA LYS A 52 11.00 -7.05 0.74
C LYS A 52 9.78 -6.31 1.29
N ASN A 53 9.85 -4.98 1.36
CA ASN A 53 8.82 -4.09 1.94
C ASN A 53 8.35 -2.97 1.00
N MET A 54 8.88 -2.88 -0.22
CA MET A 54 8.57 -1.81 -1.18
C MET A 54 7.72 -2.30 -2.33
N TYR A 55 6.74 -1.48 -2.70
CA TYR A 55 5.76 -1.74 -3.74
C TYR A 55 5.63 -0.52 -4.64
N GLN A 56 5.19 -0.74 -5.87
CA GLN A 56 4.94 0.30 -6.86
C GLN A 56 3.52 0.16 -7.36
N LYS A 57 2.76 1.27 -7.41
CA LYS A 57 1.47 1.34 -8.08
C LYS A 57 1.67 1.15 -9.58
N ILE A 58 0.86 0.29 -10.18
CA ILE A 58 0.77 0.19 -11.64
C ILE A 58 -0.43 1.05 -12.01
N GLU A 59 -0.20 2.34 -12.23
CA GLU A 59 -1.21 3.22 -12.84
C GLU A 59 -1.34 2.81 -14.32
N LYS A 60 -2.57 2.51 -14.73
CA LYS A 60 -2.94 2.27 -16.14
C LYS A 60 -3.65 3.49 -16.66
#